data_AF-Q2G4D1-F1
#
_entry.id   AF-Q2G4D1-F1
#
_cell.length_a   1.000
_cell.length_b   1.000
_cell.length_c   1.000
_cell.angle_alpha   90.00
_cell.angle_beta   90.00
_cell.angle_gamma   90.00
#
_symmetry.space_group_name_H-M   'P 1'
#
loop_
_entity.id
_entity.type
_entity.pdbx_description
1 polymer ?
#
loop_
_entity_poly.entity_id
_entity_poly.type
_entity_poly.pdbx_seq_one_letter_code
_entity_poly.pdbx_strand_id
1 'polypeptide(L)'
;MKAFFRNVSPRRAVVDLWEVLGAPSEYRKLGLILAAMVTGGIFFVMSQQGGRGLPRPPEITYFPSFLEGRTDAEILAENKAATAKAKAEIAEEEARQERIRQLYRAVGDATGVETKKPYEEGKAEREAYQRKLDAARKAILDKHMIDNPVFDEATGKEQPGTQ
;
A
#
# COMPACT_ATOMS: atom_id res chain seq x y z
N MET A 1 -34.38 -11.72 50.12
CA MET A 1 -33.49 -12.91 50.00
C MET A 1 -33.56 -13.89 51.18
N LYS A 2 -33.75 -13.46 52.44
CA LYS A 2 -33.80 -14.38 53.60
C LYS A 2 -34.95 -15.42 53.58
N ALA A 3 -36.07 -15.13 52.91
CA ALA A 3 -37.22 -16.04 52.86
C ALA A 3 -37.05 -17.25 51.91
N PHE A 4 -36.22 -17.12 50.87
CA PHE A 4 -35.97 -18.19 49.88
C PHE A 4 -35.17 -19.35 50.48
N PHE A 5 -34.15 -19.02 51.28
CA PHE A 5 -33.29 -20.00 51.95
C PHE A 5 -33.91 -20.61 53.22
N ARG A 6 -35.13 -20.20 53.60
CA ARG A 6 -35.88 -20.79 54.72
C ARG A 6 -36.53 -22.12 54.33
N ASN A 7 -36.91 -22.25 53.06
CA ASN A 7 -37.62 -23.43 52.54
C ASN A 7 -36.75 -24.26 51.58
N VAL A 8 -35.66 -23.70 51.05
CA VAL A 8 -34.70 -24.40 50.17
C VAL A 8 -33.31 -24.31 50.80
N SER A 9 -32.74 -25.46 51.14
CA SER A 9 -31.38 -25.53 51.69
C SER A 9 -30.37 -25.77 50.56
N PRO A 10 -29.45 -24.82 50.26
CA PRO A 10 -28.50 -24.95 49.15
C PRO A 10 -27.63 -26.19 49.27
N ARG A 11 -27.23 -26.52 50.50
CA ARG A 11 -26.43 -27.71 50.78
C ARG A 11 -27.17 -29.01 50.43
N ARG A 12 -28.48 -29.07 50.67
CA ARG A 12 -29.31 -30.24 50.34
C ARG A 12 -29.58 -30.32 48.85
N ALA A 13 -29.77 -29.18 48.18
CA ALA A 13 -29.89 -29.13 46.72
C ALA A 13 -28.63 -29.63 46.00
N VAL A 14 -27.43 -29.32 46.52
CA VAL A 14 -26.17 -29.87 45.97
C VAL A 14 -26.06 -31.38 46.19
N VAL A 15 -26.44 -31.88 47.38
CA VAL A 15 -26.44 -33.32 47.67
C VAL A 15 -27.44 -34.07 46.79
N ASP A 16 -28.66 -33.53 46.64
CA ASP A 16 -29.72 -34.06 45.79
C ASP A 16 -29.29 -34.10 44.31
N LEU A 17 -28.65 -33.03 43.83
CA LEU A 17 -28.07 -32.99 42.48
C LEU A 17 -26.99 -34.07 42.30
N TRP A 18 -26.10 -34.26 43.28
CA TRP A 18 -25.08 -35.30 43.24
C TRP A 18 -25.66 -36.72 43.29
N GLU A 19 -26.77 -36.92 44.00
CA GLU A 19 -27.49 -38.19 44.05
C GLU A 19 -28.12 -38.51 42.70
N VAL A 20 -28.77 -37.52 42.06
CA VAL A 20 -29.34 -37.67 40.70
C VAL A 20 -28.26 -37.87 39.64
N LEU A 21 -27.14 -37.16 39.70
CA LEU A 21 -26.01 -37.33 38.79
C LEU A 21 -25.24 -38.64 39.02
N GLY A 22 -25.21 -39.11 40.28
CA GLY A 22 -24.56 -40.35 40.70
C GLY A 22 -25.41 -41.59 40.46
N ALA A 23 -26.72 -41.44 40.28
CA ALA A 23 -27.66 -42.53 40.08
C ALA A 23 -27.26 -43.40 38.86
N PRO A 24 -27.31 -44.74 38.98
CA PRO A 24 -27.02 -45.62 37.87
C PRO A 24 -28.14 -45.51 36.82
N SER A 25 -27.86 -44.88 35.69
CA SER A 25 -28.74 -44.88 34.52
C SER A 25 -28.25 -45.89 33.49
N GLU A 26 -29.19 -46.52 32.78
CA GLU A 26 -28.91 -47.50 31.72
C GLU A 26 -27.97 -46.90 30.64
N TYR A 27 -28.14 -45.61 30.35
CA TYR A 27 -27.38 -44.89 29.33
C TYR A 27 -26.12 -44.20 29.84
N ARG A 28 -25.72 -44.36 31.12
CA ARG A 28 -24.59 -43.62 31.71
C ARG A 28 -23.29 -43.77 30.93
N LYS A 29 -22.96 -44.99 30.52
CA LYS A 29 -21.74 -45.27 29.73
C LYS A 29 -21.85 -44.71 28.33
N LEU A 30 -23.00 -44.86 27.69
CA LEU A 30 -23.26 -44.36 26.34
C LEU A 30 -23.20 -42.82 26.30
N GLY A 31 -23.83 -42.15 27.27
CA GLY A 31 -23.81 -40.71 27.42
C GLY A 31 -22.41 -40.17 27.69
N LEU A 32 -21.60 -40.86 28.50
CA LEU A 32 -20.21 -40.50 28.74
C LEU A 32 -19.37 -40.61 27.46
N ILE A 33 -19.52 -41.70 26.70
CA ILE A 33 -18.83 -41.89 25.42
C ILE A 33 -19.24 -40.79 24.45
N LEU A 34 -20.53 -40.48 24.33
CA LEU A 34 -21.03 -39.45 23.44
C LEU A 34 -20.50 -38.06 23.82
N ALA A 35 -20.50 -37.72 25.11
CA ALA A 35 -19.95 -36.46 25.61
C ALA A 35 -18.44 -36.34 25.34
N ALA A 36 -17.70 -37.44 25.54
CA ALA A 36 -16.27 -37.51 25.24
C ALA A 36 -16.00 -37.37 23.73
N MET A 37 -16.82 -37.98 22.86
CA MET A 37 -16.70 -37.84 21.42
C MET A 37 -16.96 -36.40 20.95
N VAL A 38 -18.01 -35.75 21.46
CA VAL A 38 -18.33 -34.36 21.10
C VAL A 38 -17.21 -33.43 21.55
N THR A 39 -16.79 -33.54 22.82
CA THR A 39 -15.76 -32.68 23.39
C THR A 39 -14.41 -32.93 22.72
N GLY A 40 -14.01 -34.20 22.58
CA GLY A 40 -12.77 -34.60 21.93
C GLY A 40 -12.73 -34.21 20.46
N GLY A 41 -13.86 -34.31 19.74
CA GLY A 41 -13.98 -33.90 18.35
C GLY A 41 -13.72 -32.40 18.16
N ILE A 42 -14.25 -31.56 19.04
CA ILE A 42 -13.98 -30.11 19.03
C ILE A 42 -12.48 -29.84 19.21
N PHE A 43 -11.87 -30.43 20.23
CA PHE A 43 -10.43 -30.24 20.49
C PHE A 43 -9.56 -30.82 19.37
N PHE A 44 -9.96 -31.93 18.76
CA PHE A 44 -9.25 -32.54 17.63
C PHE A 44 -9.24 -31.63 16.40
N VAL A 45 -10.36 -30.98 16.09
CA VAL A 45 -10.46 -30.01 14.99
C VAL A 45 -9.66 -28.76 15.31
N MET A 46 -9.73 -28.25 16.54
CA MET A 46 -8.95 -27.09 16.96
C MET A 46 -7.44 -27.35 16.92
N SER A 47 -6.99 -28.55 17.30
CA SER A 47 -5.58 -28.92 17.29
C SER A 47 -4.99 -28.99 15.87
N GLN A 48 -5.80 -29.21 14.84
CA GLN A 48 -5.36 -29.19 13.44
C GLN A 48 -5.23 -27.77 12.88
N GLN A 49 -5.93 -26.82 13.49
CA GLN A 49 -5.84 -25.41 13.15
C GLN A 49 -4.64 -24.81 13.87
N GLY A 50 -3.43 -25.17 13.42
CA GLY A 50 -2.21 -24.52 13.87
C GLY A 50 -2.33 -23.01 13.70
N GLY A 51 -2.11 -22.26 14.77
CA GLY A 51 -2.07 -20.81 14.72
C GLY A 51 -0.97 -20.40 13.75
N ARG A 52 -1.35 -19.85 12.59
CA ARG A 52 -0.39 -19.12 11.75
C ARG A 52 0.04 -17.93 12.59
N GLY A 53 1.23 -18.01 13.19
CA GLY A 53 1.88 -16.83 13.74
C GLY A 53 1.93 -15.75 12.66
N LEU A 54 1.98 -14.48 13.07
CA LEU A 54 2.17 -13.40 12.10
C LEU A 54 3.37 -13.75 11.20
N PRO A 55 3.25 -13.56 9.87
CA PRO A 55 4.37 -13.82 8.98
C PRO A 55 5.59 -13.09 9.50
N ARG A 56 6.74 -13.79 9.55
CA ARG A 56 8.01 -13.19 9.97
C ARG A 56 8.22 -11.94 9.12
N PRO A 57 8.52 -10.76 9.71
CA PRO A 57 8.71 -9.54 8.93
C PRO A 57 9.78 -9.79 7.86
N PRO A 58 9.61 -9.24 6.65
CA PRO A 58 10.56 -9.44 5.58
C PRO A 58 11.95 -8.93 5.98
N GLU A 59 12.99 -9.69 5.65
CA GLU A 59 14.38 -9.23 5.78
C GLU A 59 14.64 -8.24 4.65
N ILE A 60 14.87 -6.97 4.98
CA ILE A 60 15.19 -5.91 4.01
C ILE A 60 16.71 -5.87 3.86
N THR A 61 17.21 -6.37 2.73
CA THR A 61 18.62 -6.19 2.33
C THR A 61 18.75 -4.88 1.57
N TYR A 62 19.42 -3.90 2.16
CA TYR A 62 19.77 -2.65 1.47
C TYR A 62 21.01 -2.89 0.60
N PHE A 63 20.89 -2.66 -0.71
CA PHE A 63 22.02 -2.62 -1.62
C PHE A 63 22.32 -1.14 -1.91
N PRO A 64 23.49 -0.60 -1.55
CA PRO A 64 23.88 0.73 -2.00
C PRO A 64 24.07 0.67 -3.53
N SER A 65 23.21 1.37 -4.28
CA SER A 65 23.30 1.46 -5.74
C SER A 65 24.47 2.32 -6.23
N PHE A 66 25.12 3.05 -5.32
CA PHE A 66 26.24 3.93 -5.62
C PHE A 66 27.52 3.37 -4.99
N LEU A 67 28.61 3.35 -5.77
CA LEU A 67 29.94 2.98 -5.29
C LEU A 67 30.32 3.84 -4.07
N GLU A 68 30.77 3.21 -2.99
CA GLU A 68 31.28 3.93 -1.81
C GLU A 68 32.48 4.79 -2.22
N GLY A 69 32.44 6.09 -1.87
CA GLY A 69 33.55 7.03 -2.10
C GLY A 69 33.36 8.05 -3.22
N ARG A 70 32.19 8.10 -3.88
CA ARG A 70 31.88 9.16 -4.85
C ARG A 70 31.60 10.50 -4.17
N THR A 71 32.06 11.57 -4.80
CA THR A 71 31.77 12.93 -4.34
C THR A 71 30.39 13.42 -4.83
N ASP A 72 29.75 14.29 -4.07
CA ASP A 72 28.46 14.90 -4.46
C ASP A 72 28.56 15.65 -5.80
N ALA A 73 29.72 16.22 -6.11
CA ALA A 73 29.99 16.87 -7.39
C ALA A 73 29.95 15.89 -8.57
N GLU A 74 30.54 14.70 -8.41
CA GLU A 74 30.49 13.65 -9.43
C GLU A 74 29.08 13.09 -9.60
N ILE A 75 28.33 12.93 -8.50
CA ILE A 75 26.93 12.49 -8.53
C ILE A 75 26.07 13.52 -9.29
N LEU A 76 26.27 14.82 -9.03
CA LEU A 76 25.55 15.87 -9.73
C LEU A 76 25.91 15.93 -11.22
N ALA A 77 27.18 15.76 -11.56
CA ALA A 77 27.64 15.76 -12.95
C ALA A 77 27.03 14.60 -13.75
N GLU A 78 27.02 13.39 -13.19
CA GLU A 78 26.40 12.23 -13.83
C GLU A 78 24.88 12.41 -13.97
N ASN A 79 24.20 12.86 -12.91
CA ASN A 79 22.77 13.11 -12.97
C ASN A 79 22.41 14.15 -14.04
N LYS A 80 23.22 15.20 -14.20
CA LYS A 80 23.04 16.19 -15.28
C LYS A 80 23.18 15.55 -16.66
N ALA A 81 24.20 14.72 -16.87
CA ALA A 81 24.42 14.01 -18.14
C ALA A 81 23.27 13.03 -18.46
N ALA A 82 22.85 12.24 -17.47
CA ALA A 82 21.73 11.31 -17.61
C ALA A 82 20.41 12.04 -17.89
N THR A 83 20.15 13.14 -17.17
CA THR A 83 18.95 13.96 -17.37
C THR A 83 18.95 14.62 -18.76
N ALA A 84 20.10 15.08 -19.25
CA ALA A 84 20.22 15.66 -20.59
C ALA A 84 19.87 14.62 -21.67
N LYS A 85 20.37 13.39 -21.54
CA LYS A 85 20.05 12.30 -22.46
C LYS A 85 18.55 11.96 -22.43
N ALA A 86 17.98 11.80 -21.24
CA ALA A 86 16.55 11.52 -21.09
C ALA A 86 15.67 12.62 -21.69
N LYS A 87 16.03 13.91 -21.49
CA LYS A 87 15.33 15.04 -22.10
C LYS A 87 15.42 15.04 -23.63
N ALA A 88 16.56 14.66 -24.19
CA ALA A 88 16.73 14.55 -25.63
C ALA A 88 15.83 13.45 -26.21
N GLU A 89 15.78 12.28 -25.59
CA GLU A 89 14.90 11.18 -26.02
C GLU A 89 13.41 11.57 -25.97
N ILE A 90 12.97 12.23 -24.89
CA ILE A 90 11.60 12.75 -24.77
C ILE A 90 11.29 13.76 -25.89
N ALA A 91 12.22 14.67 -26.19
CA ALA A 91 12.03 15.66 -27.26
C ALA A 91 11.91 15.00 -28.64
N GLU A 92 12.69 13.96 -28.92
CA GLU A 92 12.60 13.18 -30.16
C GLU A 92 11.26 12.45 -30.28
N GLU A 93 10.78 11.85 -29.19
CA GLU A 93 9.47 11.20 -29.13
C GLU A 93 8.33 12.20 -29.35
N GLU A 94 8.35 13.35 -28.69
CA GLU A 94 7.36 14.40 -28.88
C GLU A 94 7.34 14.90 -30.33
N ALA A 95 8.52 15.09 -30.94
CA ALA A 95 8.64 15.46 -32.35
C ALA A 95 8.06 14.38 -33.27
N ARG A 96 8.28 13.09 -32.96
CA ARG A 96 7.68 11.97 -33.71
C ARG A 96 6.16 11.97 -33.58
N GLN A 97 5.64 12.16 -32.38
CA GLN A 97 4.20 12.22 -32.15
C GLN A 97 3.57 13.43 -32.85
N GLU A 98 4.28 14.57 -32.93
CA GLU A 98 3.81 15.74 -33.66
C GLU A 98 3.75 15.47 -35.17
N ARG A 99 4.75 14.81 -35.74
CA ARG A 99 4.71 14.37 -37.15
C ARG A 99 3.52 13.45 -37.43
N ILE A 100 3.24 12.50 -36.53
CA ILE A 100 2.07 11.60 -36.66
C ILE A 100 0.77 12.41 -36.63
N ARG A 101 0.61 13.35 -35.71
CA ARG A 101 -0.57 14.23 -35.65
C ARG A 101 -0.74 15.06 -36.92
N GLN A 102 0.35 15.59 -37.47
CA GLN A 102 0.33 16.34 -38.73
C GLN A 102 -0.08 15.46 -39.91
N LEU A 103 0.38 14.21 -39.96
CA LEU A 103 -0.04 13.24 -40.98
C LEU A 103 -1.54 12.96 -40.90
N TYR A 104 -2.08 12.68 -39.70
CA TYR A 104 -3.52 12.47 -39.52
C TYR A 104 -4.34 13.69 -39.94
N ARG A 105 -3.85 14.89 -39.62
CA ARG A 105 -4.47 16.14 -40.05
C ARG A 105 -4.52 16.24 -41.58
N ALA A 106 -3.39 15.98 -42.26
CA ALA A 106 -3.31 16.04 -43.72
C ALA A 106 -4.25 15.02 -44.40
N VAL A 107 -4.33 13.80 -43.86
CA VAL A 107 -5.27 12.77 -44.36
C VAL A 107 -6.72 13.20 -44.14
N GLY A 108 -7.06 13.76 -42.98
CA GLY A 108 -8.39 14.28 -42.72
C GLY A 108 -8.77 15.43 -43.63
N ASP A 109 -7.85 16.39 -43.85
CA ASP A 109 -8.05 17.51 -44.77
C ASP A 109 -8.30 17.02 -46.21
N ALA A 110 -7.60 15.95 -46.64
CA ALA A 110 -7.79 15.35 -47.96
C ALA A 110 -9.08 14.53 -48.10
N THR A 111 -9.60 13.96 -47.01
CA THR A 111 -10.82 13.13 -47.00
C THR A 111 -12.09 13.90 -46.63
N GLY A 112 -11.98 15.21 -46.36
CA GLY A 112 -13.10 16.07 -45.98
C GLY A 112 -13.52 15.96 -44.51
N VAL A 113 -12.69 15.36 -43.66
CA VAL A 113 -12.91 15.26 -42.21
C VAL A 113 -12.38 16.52 -41.52
N GLU A 114 -13.20 17.14 -40.66
CA GLU A 114 -12.78 18.30 -39.87
C GLU A 114 -11.76 17.91 -38.78
N THR A 115 -10.49 18.30 -38.96
CA THR A 115 -9.38 17.95 -38.04
C THR A 115 -8.82 19.14 -37.24
N LYS A 116 -9.18 20.38 -37.60
CA LYS A 116 -8.64 21.60 -36.98
C LYS A 116 -9.10 21.79 -35.53
N LYS A 117 -10.42 21.73 -35.29
CA LYS A 117 -11.00 21.84 -33.94
C LYS A 117 -10.42 20.82 -32.95
N PRO A 118 -10.43 19.50 -33.23
CA PRO A 118 -9.90 18.52 -32.28
C PRO A 118 -8.38 18.66 -32.06
N TYR A 119 -7.63 19.15 -33.04
CA TYR A 119 -6.20 19.42 -32.87
C TYR A 119 -5.95 20.60 -31.92
N GLU A 120 -6.71 21.68 -32.04
CA GLU A 120 -6.61 22.86 -31.16
C GLU A 120 -7.05 22.54 -29.74
N GLU A 121 -8.18 21.84 -29.58
CA GLU A 121 -8.67 21.35 -28.28
C GLU A 121 -7.62 20.44 -27.63
N GLY A 122 -7.10 19.45 -28.35
CA GLY A 122 -6.07 18.56 -27.84
C GLY A 122 -4.77 19.29 -27.49
N LYS A 123 -4.40 20.37 -28.20
CA LYS A 123 -3.25 21.21 -27.83
C LYS A 123 -3.51 21.94 -26.51
N ALA A 124 -4.68 22.56 -26.35
CA ALA A 124 -5.06 23.26 -25.12
C ALA A 124 -5.10 22.32 -23.91
N GLU A 125 -5.65 21.10 -24.08
CA GLU A 125 -5.68 20.09 -23.03
C GLU A 125 -4.29 19.64 -22.59
N ARG A 126 -3.38 19.40 -23.54
CA ARG A 126 -1.99 19.00 -23.24
C ARG A 126 -1.23 20.10 -22.51
N GLU A 127 -1.37 21.35 -22.95
CA GLU A 127 -0.75 22.49 -22.25
C GLU A 127 -1.30 22.64 -20.83
N ALA A 128 -2.62 22.50 -20.65
CA ALA A 128 -3.25 22.55 -19.34
C ALA A 128 -2.78 21.39 -18.43
N TYR A 129 -2.65 20.19 -18.98
CA TYR A 129 -2.14 19.02 -18.26
C TYR A 129 -0.67 19.21 -17.83
N GLN A 130 0.19 19.69 -18.73
CA GLN A 130 1.60 19.96 -18.42
C GLN A 130 1.73 21.02 -17.31
N ARG A 131 0.95 22.11 -17.38
CA ARG A 131 0.94 23.14 -16.32
C ARG A 131 0.54 22.56 -14.96
N LYS A 132 -0.47 21.67 -14.93
CA LYS A 132 -0.88 20.98 -13.68
C LYS A 132 0.24 20.08 -13.15
N LEU A 133 0.89 19.33 -14.03
CA LEU A 133 1.99 18.44 -13.68
C LEU A 133 3.19 19.23 -13.13
N ASP A 134 3.56 20.34 -13.77
CA ASP A 134 4.67 21.19 -13.34
C ASP A 134 4.36 21.91 -12.02
N ALA A 135 3.12 22.36 -11.82
CA ALA A 135 2.69 22.91 -10.54
C ALA A 135 2.74 21.87 -9.41
N ALA A 136 2.29 20.63 -9.67
CA ALA A 136 2.36 19.55 -8.71
C ALA A 136 3.82 19.16 -8.39
N ARG A 137 4.68 19.06 -9.41
CA ARG A 137 6.12 18.83 -9.24
C ARG A 137 6.74 19.92 -8.38
N LYS A 138 6.45 21.19 -8.67
CA LYS A 138 6.96 22.33 -7.89
C LYS A 138 6.51 22.26 -6.43
N ALA A 139 5.25 21.95 -6.16
CA ALA A 139 4.74 21.83 -4.80
C ALA A 139 5.39 20.68 -4.01
N ILE A 140 5.67 19.55 -4.67
CA ILE A 140 6.39 18.43 -4.04
C ILE A 140 7.83 18.84 -3.72
N LEU A 141 8.51 19.51 -4.66
CA LEU A 141 9.88 19.99 -4.45
C LEU A 141 9.95 20.99 -3.28
N ASP A 142 9.00 21.92 -3.21
CA ASP A 142 8.94 22.93 -2.14
C ASP A 142 8.71 22.30 -0.76
N LYS A 143 7.86 21.28 -0.68
CA LYS A 143 7.53 20.59 0.58
C LYS A 143 8.64 19.67 1.09
N HIS A 144 9.45 19.09 0.20
CA HIS A 144 10.36 17.98 0.51
C HIS A 144 11.82 18.25 0.18
N MET A 145 12.18 19.43 -0.34
CA MET A 145 13.59 19.79 -0.49
C MET A 145 14.25 19.88 0.89
N ILE A 146 15.33 19.13 1.04
CA ILE A 146 16.32 19.29 2.10
C ILE A 146 17.36 20.26 1.53
N ASP A 147 17.72 21.28 2.30
CA ASP A 147 18.77 22.25 1.92
C ASP A 147 20.05 21.48 1.55
N ASN A 148 20.47 21.60 0.29
CA ASN A 148 21.67 20.94 -0.22
C ASN A 148 22.58 22.02 -0.80
N PRO A 149 23.69 22.36 -0.13
CA PRO A 149 24.55 23.46 -0.52
C PRO A 149 25.09 23.30 -1.95
N VAL A 150 25.36 22.07 -2.40
CA VAL A 150 25.86 21.77 -3.75
C VAL A 150 24.77 22.00 -4.81
N PHE A 151 23.50 21.77 -4.48
CA PHE A 151 22.37 21.99 -5.38
C PHE A 151 21.97 23.48 -5.44
N ASP A 152 22.02 24.17 -4.31
CA ASP A 152 21.69 25.59 -4.20
C ASP A 152 22.71 26.47 -4.93
N GLU A 153 24.01 26.17 -4.78
CA GLU A 153 25.08 26.77 -5.58
C GLU A 153 24.90 26.53 -7.08
N ALA A 154 24.47 25.31 -7.48
CA ALA A 154 24.26 24.96 -8.88
C ALA A 154 22.98 25.56 -9.49
N THR A 155 22.01 25.96 -8.67
CA THR A 155 20.73 26.55 -9.12
C THR A 155 20.63 28.06 -8.88
N GLY A 156 21.66 28.68 -8.28
CA GLY A 156 21.72 30.12 -8.04
C GLY A 156 20.76 30.61 -6.96
N LYS A 157 20.27 29.72 -6.10
CA LYS A 157 19.49 30.10 -4.91
C LYS A 157 20.48 30.46 -3.81
N GLU A 158 20.57 31.74 -3.46
CA GLU A 158 21.31 32.16 -2.27
C GLU A 158 20.77 31.45 -1.03
N GLN A 159 21.68 30.89 -0.23
CA GLN A 159 21.39 30.25 1.05
C GLN A 159 20.54 31.20 1.92
N PRO A 160 19.40 30.76 2.48
CA PRO A 160 18.73 31.52 3.52
C PRO A 160 19.58 31.45 4.80
N GLY A 161 20.51 32.39 4.94
CA GLY A 161 21.13 32.87 6.17
C GLY A 161 21.51 31.83 7.23
N THR A 162 22.79 31.47 7.28
CA THR A 162 23.45 31.22 8.56
C THR A 162 23.45 32.52 9.40
N GLN A 163 22.61 32.56 10.43
CA GLN A 163 22.86 33.29 11.67
C GLN A 163 22.59 32.37 12.85
#